data_AF-A0A8C3VBD6-F1
#
_entry.id   AF-A0A8C3VBD6-F1
#
_cell.length_a   1.000
_cell.length_b   1.000
_cell.length_c   1.000
_cell.angle_alpha   90.00
_cell.angle_beta   90.00
_cell.angle_gamma   90.00
#
_symmetry.space_group_name_H-M   'P 1'
#
loop_
_entity.id
_entity.type
_entity.pdbx_description
1 polymer ?
#
loop_
_entity_poly.entity_id
_entity_poly.type
_entity_poly.pdbx_seq_one_letter_code
_entity_poly.pdbx_strand_id
1 'polypeptide(L)'
;MSFYPPYLLICFIHFMESQNGCGWKVTFSSCCNCSYFRENVFNIIGAFDIPRFIYNSERKKFLPLSMTDLPGPSLFGTARDKAELYRERYSILQQRTHRHELFTPSPVVAHPDDSKSKFQLKTVETLLGNTAKVGEVIVLGMITQLKEGKFFLEDPTGVVQLDLSKAQFHSGLYTESCFVLAEGWYEDEVFHVNAFGFPPTEPSATTRAFYGNINFFGGPSSSSVKASAKLKQLEEENEDAMFVFVSDVWLDQAEVLEKLHMMFAGYSSAPPTCFFFCGNFSSAPYGKNQIQSLKGSLKALADIICEHPSIHKSSRFVFVPGPEDPGPGSILPRPPLAENITQEFRQLVPFSFFTTNPCRIQYCTQEIIIFREDLINKMCRNCVRFPNSNMDIPSHFVKTILSQGHLTPLPLYVSPVFWAYDYSLRVYPLPDLLITADKHDPFTITNTDCLCINPGSFPRSGFSFKVYYPSNKTVEDR
;
A
#
# COMPACT_ATOMS: atom_id res chain seq x y z
N MET A 1 -0.64 -38.54 56.90
CA MET A 1 -0.85 -37.08 57.05
C MET A 1 -0.81 -36.48 55.65
N SER A 2 -1.93 -35.89 55.24
CA SER A 2 -2.30 -35.62 53.85
C SER A 2 -1.45 -34.58 53.13
N PHE A 3 -1.21 -34.89 51.85
CA PHE A 3 -1.02 -33.97 50.74
C PHE A 3 -2.35 -33.26 50.38
N TYR A 4 -2.31 -31.95 50.09
CA TYR A 4 -3.25 -31.24 49.20
C TYR A 4 -2.52 -30.05 48.52
N PRO A 5 -2.91 -29.65 47.28
CA PRO A 5 -2.14 -28.80 46.35
C PRO A 5 -2.59 -27.32 46.33
N PRO A 6 -1.84 -26.40 45.69
CA PRO A 6 -2.34 -25.05 45.43
C PRO A 6 -3.11 -24.95 44.10
N TYR A 7 -4.37 -24.53 44.25
CA TYR A 7 -5.30 -23.84 43.36
C TYR A 7 -4.96 -23.65 41.87
N LEU A 8 -5.81 -24.25 41.03
CA LEU A 8 -6.13 -23.82 39.66
C LEU A 8 -6.67 -22.37 39.70
N LEU A 9 -5.98 -21.42 39.05
CA LEU A 9 -6.53 -20.09 38.79
C LEU A 9 -6.90 -19.99 37.30
N ILE A 10 -8.18 -20.09 37.01
CA ILE A 10 -8.77 -19.82 35.69
C ILE A 10 -8.78 -18.29 35.51
N CYS A 11 -7.94 -17.77 34.62
CA CYS A 11 -7.94 -16.34 34.28
C CYS A 11 -9.04 -16.04 33.25
N PHE A 12 -10.02 -15.26 33.68
CA PHE A 12 -11.04 -14.63 32.85
C PHE A 12 -10.42 -13.60 31.90
N ILE A 13 -10.79 -13.68 30.62
CA ILE A 13 -10.59 -12.61 29.64
C ILE A 13 -11.57 -11.48 29.98
N HIS A 14 -11.06 -10.30 30.29
CA HIS A 14 -11.88 -9.10 30.43
C HIS A 14 -12.07 -8.47 29.05
N PHE A 15 -13.24 -8.71 28.44
CA PHE A 15 -13.73 -7.88 27.35
C PHE A 15 -14.23 -6.56 27.94
N MET A 16 -13.57 -5.45 27.63
CA MET A 16 -14.21 -4.14 27.78
C MET A 16 -14.91 -3.79 26.48
N GLU A 17 -16.24 -3.92 26.47
CA GLU A 17 -17.09 -3.26 25.50
C GLU A 17 -17.02 -1.74 25.73
N SER A 18 -16.44 -1.02 24.77
CA SER A 18 -16.70 0.42 24.64
C SER A 18 -18.01 0.56 23.86
N GLN A 19 -19.12 0.80 24.58
CA GLN A 19 -20.32 1.34 23.96
C GLN A 19 -20.02 2.75 23.45
N ASN A 20 -19.56 2.85 22.19
CA ASN A 20 -19.80 3.93 21.24
C ASN A 20 -19.06 3.61 19.94
N GLY A 21 -19.80 3.11 18.95
CA GLY A 21 -19.57 3.22 17.50
C GLY A 21 -18.16 2.94 16.93
N CYS A 22 -18.03 1.78 16.26
CA CYS A 22 -17.07 1.46 15.20
C CYS A 22 -15.58 1.75 15.46
N GLY A 23 -14.88 0.76 16.02
CA GLY A 23 -13.42 0.67 15.99
C GLY A 23 -12.92 -0.51 16.81
N TRP A 24 -12.28 -1.49 16.16
CA TRP A 24 -11.68 -2.64 16.84
C TRP A 24 -10.23 -2.31 17.20
N LYS A 25 -9.96 -1.94 18.45
CA LYS A 25 -8.58 -1.86 18.97
C LYS A 25 -8.18 -3.20 19.58
N VAL A 26 -7.31 -3.93 18.89
CA VAL A 26 -6.63 -5.10 19.46
C VAL A 26 -5.23 -4.66 19.89
N THR A 27 -4.96 -4.70 21.20
CA THR A 27 -3.63 -4.43 21.78
C THR A 27 -3.23 -5.67 22.58
N PHE A 28 -2.06 -6.26 22.31
CA PHE A 28 -1.62 -7.47 23.01
C PHE A 28 -0.53 -7.20 24.05
N SER A 29 -0.74 -7.78 25.24
CA SER A 29 0.25 -7.98 26.30
C SER A 29 0.71 -9.43 26.25
N SER A 30 2.02 -9.71 26.09
CA SER A 30 2.58 -11.06 26.23
C SER A 30 2.96 -11.36 27.69
N CYS A 31 2.79 -12.57 28.19
CA CYS A 31 3.27 -12.92 29.54
C CYS A 31 4.79 -13.13 29.54
N CYS A 32 5.53 -12.14 30.07
CA CYS A 32 6.87 -12.27 30.64
C CYS A 32 7.05 -11.09 31.62
N ASN A 33 7.23 -11.38 32.90
CA ASN A 33 7.34 -10.41 34.00
C ASN A 33 8.50 -9.41 33.80
N CYS A 34 8.25 -8.29 33.14
CA CYS A 34 9.04 -7.07 33.28
C CYS A 34 8.16 -5.86 32.97
N SER A 35 7.72 -5.18 34.02
CA SER A 35 6.79 -4.05 34.01
C SER A 35 7.55 -2.73 33.80
N TYR A 36 7.94 -2.40 32.57
CA TYR A 36 8.35 -1.05 32.14
C TYR A 36 8.14 -0.93 30.61
N PHE A 37 7.18 -0.11 30.16
CA PHE A 37 6.91 0.33 28.77
C PHE A 37 7.19 -0.71 27.65
N ARG A 38 6.20 -1.55 27.35
CA ARG A 38 6.23 -2.43 26.17
C ARG A 38 5.72 -1.68 24.94
N GLU A 39 6.63 -1.19 24.12
CA GLU A 39 6.32 -0.75 22.76
C GLU A 39 5.94 -1.98 21.92
N ASN A 40 4.81 -1.93 21.23
CA ASN A 40 4.31 -3.03 20.42
C ASN A 40 5.22 -3.22 19.19
N VAL A 41 6.07 -4.25 19.20
CA VAL A 41 7.10 -4.51 18.18
C VAL A 41 6.50 -4.88 16.81
N PHE A 42 5.40 -5.62 16.78
CA PHE A 42 4.75 -6.09 15.55
C PHE A 42 3.26 -5.74 15.61
N ASN A 43 2.80 -4.91 14.67
CA ASN A 43 1.40 -4.47 14.59
C ASN A 43 0.84 -4.65 13.17
N ILE A 44 -0.43 -5.05 13.11
CA ILE A 44 -1.22 -5.16 11.90
C ILE A 44 -2.23 -4.01 11.91
N ILE A 45 -2.23 -3.21 10.85
CA ILE A 45 -3.04 -2.00 10.73
C ILE A 45 -3.95 -2.18 9.52
N GLY A 46 -5.26 -2.25 9.78
CA GLY A 46 -6.27 -2.30 8.74
C GLY A 46 -6.40 -0.94 8.02
N ALA A 47 -6.85 -0.97 6.77
CA ALA A 47 -6.99 0.22 5.93
C ALA A 47 -7.96 1.26 6.52
N PHE A 48 -9.01 0.80 7.21
CA PHE A 48 -9.99 1.65 7.88
C PHE A 48 -9.46 2.26 9.19
N ASP A 49 -8.35 1.75 9.73
CA ASP A 49 -7.71 2.24 10.95
C ASP A 49 -6.50 3.15 10.65
N ILE A 50 -6.18 3.37 9.38
CA ILE A 50 -5.11 4.28 8.96
C ILE A 50 -5.49 5.70 9.40
N PRO A 51 -4.58 6.44 10.08
CA PRO A 51 -4.87 7.79 10.52
C PRO A 51 -5.03 8.73 9.32
N ARG A 52 -6.14 9.46 9.27
CA ARG A 52 -6.41 10.44 8.21
C ARG A 52 -5.71 11.77 8.53
N PHE A 53 -4.85 12.19 7.62
CA PHE A 53 -4.18 13.48 7.65
C PHE A 53 -4.54 14.31 6.41
N ILE A 54 -4.83 15.58 6.63
CA ILE A 54 -5.21 16.55 5.59
C ILE A 54 -4.05 17.52 5.41
N TYR A 55 -3.60 17.70 4.16
CA TYR A 55 -2.58 18.67 3.85
C TYR A 55 -3.18 20.08 3.85
N ASN A 56 -2.62 20.99 4.65
CA ASN A 56 -2.98 22.40 4.64
C ASN A 56 -1.91 23.17 3.86
N SER A 57 -2.32 23.78 2.74
CA SER A 57 -1.43 24.50 1.82
C SER A 57 -0.86 25.79 2.42
N GLU A 58 -1.63 26.50 3.25
CA GLU A 58 -1.20 27.74 3.91
C GLU A 58 -0.10 27.47 4.94
N ARG A 59 -0.31 26.47 5.80
CA ARG A 59 0.63 26.05 6.85
C ARG A 59 1.74 25.15 6.33
N LYS A 60 1.60 24.65 5.09
CA LYS A 60 2.48 23.65 4.47
C LYS A 60 2.73 22.43 5.36
N LYS A 61 1.68 21.96 6.04
CA LYS A 61 1.75 20.86 7.03
C LYS A 61 0.55 19.93 6.90
N PHE A 62 0.77 18.67 7.29
CA PHE A 62 -0.31 17.72 7.48
C PHE A 62 -0.94 17.90 8.86
N LEU A 63 -2.26 18.02 8.90
CA LEU A 63 -3.05 18.13 10.12
C LEU A 63 -3.86 16.84 10.31
N PRO A 64 -3.91 16.25 11.52
CA PRO A 64 -4.84 15.18 11.81
C PRO A 64 -6.28 15.61 11.51
N LEU A 65 -7.12 14.70 11.01
CA LEU A 65 -8.53 15.01 10.73
C LEU A 65 -9.25 15.61 11.95
N SER A 66 -8.93 15.13 13.16
CA SER A 66 -9.48 15.64 14.43
C SER A 66 -9.14 17.10 14.73
N MET A 67 -8.16 17.68 14.04
CA MET A 67 -7.78 19.09 14.13
C MET A 67 -8.33 19.93 12.97
N THR A 68 -9.27 19.40 12.20
CA THR A 68 -9.92 20.08 11.07
C THR A 68 -11.44 20.04 11.25
N ASP A 69 -12.16 20.94 10.57
CA ASP A 69 -13.64 20.97 10.57
C ASP A 69 -14.26 19.96 9.59
N LEU A 70 -13.46 19.07 9.01
CA LEU A 70 -13.92 18.09 8.03
C LEU A 70 -14.55 16.86 8.71
N PRO A 71 -15.64 16.31 8.15
CA PRO A 71 -16.28 15.12 8.71
C PRO A 71 -15.40 13.87 8.58
N GLY A 72 -15.69 12.89 9.45
CA GLY A 72 -15.14 11.54 9.36
C GLY A 72 -15.47 10.85 8.03
N PRO A 73 -14.60 9.94 7.54
CA PRO A 73 -14.87 9.22 6.31
C PRO A 73 -16.08 8.28 6.47
N SER A 74 -16.85 8.12 5.40
CA SER A 74 -18.00 7.20 5.31
C SER A 74 -17.87 6.35 4.04
N LEU A 75 -18.39 5.12 4.09
CA LEU A 75 -18.44 4.24 2.90
C LEU A 75 -19.29 4.86 1.79
N PHE A 76 -20.41 5.47 2.16
CA PHE A 76 -21.30 6.19 1.24
C PHE A 76 -20.97 7.68 1.28
N GLY A 77 -19.92 8.06 0.55
CA GLY A 77 -19.47 9.44 0.42
C GLY A 77 -20.45 10.31 -0.38
N THR A 78 -20.29 11.62 -0.24
CA THR A 78 -20.98 12.65 -1.01
C THR A 78 -20.31 12.87 -2.37
N ALA A 79 -20.97 13.60 -3.27
CA ALA A 79 -20.35 14.03 -4.53
C ALA A 79 -19.07 14.85 -4.31
N ARG A 80 -18.97 15.56 -3.18
CA ARG A 80 -17.76 16.29 -2.79
C ARG A 80 -16.61 15.35 -2.50
N ASP A 81 -16.84 14.24 -1.80
CA ASP A 81 -15.79 13.25 -1.50
C ASP A 81 -15.18 12.68 -2.78
N LYS A 82 -15.99 12.48 -3.84
CA LYS A 82 -15.50 12.05 -5.15
C LYS A 82 -14.54 13.07 -5.78
N ALA A 83 -14.84 14.36 -5.67
CA ALA A 83 -13.98 15.42 -6.20
C ALA A 83 -12.71 15.59 -5.36
N GLU A 84 -12.85 15.56 -4.03
CA GLU A 84 -11.72 15.71 -3.10
C GLU A 84 -10.71 14.56 -3.21
N LEU A 85 -11.14 13.36 -3.60
CA LEU A 85 -10.24 12.24 -3.91
C LEU A 85 -9.13 12.66 -4.89
N TYR A 86 -9.50 13.21 -6.05
CA TYR A 86 -8.53 13.61 -7.07
C TYR A 86 -7.74 14.86 -6.67
N ARG A 87 -8.38 15.80 -5.96
CA ARG A 87 -7.71 16.99 -5.43
C ARG A 87 -6.65 16.64 -4.39
N GLU A 88 -6.94 15.73 -3.47
CA GLU A 88 -5.96 15.27 -2.47
C GLU A 88 -4.76 14.59 -3.16
N ARG A 89 -5.01 13.69 -4.14
CA ARG A 89 -3.94 13.06 -4.93
C ARG A 89 -3.06 14.12 -5.62
N TYR A 90 -3.68 15.12 -6.25
CA TYR A 90 -2.95 16.24 -6.86
C TYR A 90 -2.13 17.02 -5.82
N SER A 91 -2.75 17.48 -4.73
CA SER A 91 -2.10 18.33 -3.72
C SER A 91 -0.90 17.66 -3.08
N ILE A 92 -0.94 16.34 -2.85
CA ILE A 92 0.19 15.58 -2.30
C ILE A 92 1.36 15.55 -3.27
N LEU A 93 1.09 15.32 -4.56
CA LEU A 93 2.13 15.29 -5.59
C LEU A 93 2.67 16.69 -5.87
N GLN A 94 1.81 17.70 -5.86
CA GLN A 94 2.18 19.10 -6.04
C GLN A 94 3.12 19.58 -4.93
N GLN A 95 2.76 19.39 -3.65
CA GLN A 95 3.63 19.80 -2.55
C GLN A 95 4.96 19.04 -2.55
N ARG A 96 4.96 17.77 -2.96
CA ARG A 96 6.17 16.94 -3.04
C ARG A 96 7.08 17.44 -4.17
N THR A 97 6.50 17.74 -5.32
CA THR A 97 7.23 18.23 -6.49
C THR A 97 7.86 19.59 -6.22
N HIS A 98 7.14 20.53 -5.60
CA HIS A 98 7.67 21.85 -5.26
C HIS A 98 8.83 21.83 -4.26
N ARG A 99 9.00 20.74 -3.50
CA ARG A 99 10.12 20.57 -2.56
C ARG A 99 11.34 19.91 -3.20
N HIS A 100 11.22 19.38 -4.41
CA HIS A 100 12.33 18.79 -5.14
C HIS A 100 13.26 19.89 -5.67
N GLU A 101 14.59 19.68 -5.58
CA GLU A 101 15.62 20.68 -5.89
C GLU A 101 15.45 21.38 -7.25
N LEU A 102 14.99 20.63 -8.26
CA LEU A 102 14.76 21.12 -9.62
C LEU A 102 13.59 22.12 -9.73
N PHE A 103 12.68 22.15 -8.75
CA PHE A 103 11.47 22.98 -8.74
C PHE A 103 11.45 24.01 -7.61
N THR A 104 12.45 24.00 -6.72
CA THR A 104 12.56 24.97 -5.63
C THR A 104 13.07 26.31 -6.17
N PRO A 105 12.44 27.46 -5.83
CA PRO A 105 12.93 28.77 -6.29
C PRO A 105 14.41 29.00 -5.99
N SER A 106 15.13 29.72 -6.86
CA SER A 106 16.53 30.09 -6.58
C SER A 106 16.61 30.97 -5.33
N PRO A 107 17.56 30.72 -4.41
CA PRO A 107 17.80 31.64 -3.31
C PRO A 107 18.22 33.01 -3.84
N VAL A 108 17.88 34.07 -3.11
CA VAL A 108 18.12 35.48 -3.49
C VAL A 108 19.61 35.80 -3.71
N VAL A 109 20.51 34.99 -3.14
CA VAL A 109 21.96 35.05 -3.35
C VAL A 109 22.37 33.79 -4.11
N ALA A 110 22.33 33.84 -5.44
CA ALA A 110 22.82 32.77 -6.30
C ALA A 110 24.32 32.95 -6.56
N HIS A 111 25.12 31.92 -6.32
CA HIS A 111 26.51 31.87 -6.79
C HIS A 111 26.52 31.66 -8.31
N PRO A 112 27.42 32.29 -9.08
CA PRO A 112 27.42 32.26 -10.54
C PRO A 112 27.60 30.85 -11.15
N ASP A 113 28.07 29.86 -10.38
CA ASP A 113 28.21 28.47 -10.81
C ASP A 113 26.93 27.61 -10.67
N ASP A 114 25.87 28.12 -10.03
CA ASP A 114 24.66 27.32 -9.73
C ASP A 114 23.62 27.35 -10.87
N SER A 115 24.11 27.39 -12.12
CA SER A 115 23.34 27.55 -13.37
C SER A 115 22.56 26.29 -13.81
N LYS A 116 22.06 25.48 -12.87
CA LYS A 116 21.09 24.44 -13.21
C LYS A 116 19.76 25.12 -13.55
N SER A 117 19.25 24.88 -14.76
CA SER A 117 17.94 25.36 -15.19
C SER A 117 16.86 24.83 -14.25
N LYS A 118 16.33 25.71 -13.40
CA LYS A 118 15.22 25.36 -12.51
C LYS A 118 13.91 25.38 -13.29
N PHE A 119 13.07 24.40 -13.03
CA PHE A 119 11.77 24.28 -13.65
C PHE A 119 10.73 25.03 -12.82
N GLN A 120 9.89 25.83 -13.50
CA GLN A 120 8.74 26.49 -12.86
C GLN A 120 7.45 25.84 -13.36
N LEU A 121 6.68 25.26 -12.44
CA LEU A 121 5.37 24.73 -12.76
C LEU A 121 4.39 25.86 -13.08
N LYS A 122 3.59 25.67 -14.12
CA LYS A 122 2.43 26.49 -14.45
C LYS A 122 1.15 25.70 -14.19
N THR A 123 0.05 26.41 -13.92
CA THR A 123 -1.28 25.84 -13.79
C THR A 123 -1.98 25.80 -15.15
N VAL A 124 -3.01 24.96 -15.29
CA VAL A 124 -3.81 24.87 -16.52
C VAL A 124 -4.51 26.21 -16.82
N GLU A 125 -5.05 26.91 -15.81
CA GLU A 125 -5.62 28.25 -15.98
C GLU A 125 -4.64 29.25 -16.59
N THR A 126 -3.33 29.11 -16.29
CA THR A 126 -2.32 30.03 -16.85
C THR A 126 -2.17 29.82 -18.36
N LEU A 127 -2.37 28.60 -18.86
CA LEU A 127 -2.38 28.33 -20.28
C LEU A 127 -3.65 28.89 -20.92
N LEU A 128 -4.81 28.53 -20.38
CA LEU A 128 -6.12 28.94 -20.90
C LEU A 128 -6.35 30.46 -20.87
N GLY A 129 -5.72 31.16 -19.93
CA GLY A 129 -5.78 32.62 -19.83
C GLY A 129 -4.92 33.37 -20.86
N ASN A 130 -4.03 32.68 -21.58
CA ASN A 130 -3.20 33.27 -22.62
C ASN A 130 -3.83 33.11 -24.00
N THR A 131 -3.98 34.23 -24.71
CA THR A 131 -4.43 34.25 -26.11
C THR A 131 -3.28 34.13 -27.11
N ALA A 132 -2.04 34.34 -26.66
CA ALA A 132 -0.84 34.18 -27.47
C ALA A 132 -0.18 32.82 -27.23
N LYS A 133 0.66 32.38 -28.17
CA LYS A 133 1.50 31.20 -28.04
C LYS A 133 2.34 31.30 -26.75
N VAL A 134 2.18 30.31 -25.88
CA VAL A 134 3.04 30.12 -24.71
C VAL A 134 4.15 29.16 -25.11
N GLY A 135 5.40 29.55 -24.91
CA GLY A 135 6.57 28.73 -25.21
C GLY A 135 6.72 27.53 -24.27
N GLU A 136 7.96 27.15 -23.99
CA GLU A 136 8.26 26.00 -23.14
C GLU A 136 7.70 26.18 -21.72
N VAL A 137 6.81 25.27 -21.32
CA VAL A 137 6.16 25.23 -20.02
C VAL A 137 6.03 23.81 -19.51
N ILE A 138 6.03 23.67 -18.18
CA ILE A 138 5.82 22.40 -17.50
C ILE A 138 4.57 22.53 -16.62
N VAL A 139 3.62 21.62 -16.82
CA VAL A 139 2.37 21.56 -16.05
C VAL A 139 2.29 20.23 -15.32
N LEU A 140 2.02 20.29 -14.01
CA LEU A 140 1.61 19.11 -13.25
C LEU A 140 0.10 18.94 -13.44
N GLY A 141 -0.34 17.78 -13.91
CA GLY A 141 -1.77 17.50 -14.04
C GLY A 141 -2.07 16.02 -14.21
N MET A 142 -3.35 15.68 -14.11
CA MET A 142 -3.88 14.34 -14.30
C MET A 142 -4.22 14.11 -15.77
N ILE A 143 -3.79 12.98 -16.34
CA ILE A 143 -4.20 12.57 -17.68
C ILE A 143 -5.64 12.05 -17.61
N THR A 144 -6.52 12.59 -18.44
CA THR A 144 -7.90 12.09 -18.59
C THR A 144 -8.25 11.86 -20.06
N GLN A 145 -9.14 10.90 -20.32
CA GLN A 145 -9.65 10.61 -21.66
C GLN A 145 -11.16 10.88 -21.69
N LEU A 146 -11.54 12.14 -21.96
CA LEU A 146 -12.96 12.54 -21.96
C LEU A 146 -13.71 12.09 -23.22
N LYS A 147 -12.99 11.88 -24.32
CA LYS A 147 -13.52 11.36 -25.58
C LYS A 147 -12.53 10.35 -26.15
N GLU A 148 -13.05 9.35 -26.87
CA GLU A 148 -12.21 8.34 -27.52
C GLU A 148 -11.12 9.01 -28.38
N GLY A 149 -9.87 8.57 -28.22
CA GLY A 149 -8.70 9.15 -28.87
C GLY A 149 -8.32 10.59 -28.49
N LYS A 150 -9.03 11.28 -27.58
CA LYS A 150 -8.69 12.65 -27.15
C LYS A 150 -8.31 12.69 -25.66
N PHE A 151 -7.05 13.01 -25.43
CA PHE A 151 -6.50 13.16 -24.09
C PHE A 151 -6.54 14.61 -23.62
N PHE A 152 -6.67 14.78 -22.32
CA PHE A 152 -6.70 16.07 -21.63
C PHE A 152 -5.78 16.02 -20.42
N LEU A 153 -5.34 17.20 -20.00
CA LEU A 153 -4.62 17.39 -18.74
C LEU A 153 -5.49 18.21 -17.81
N GLU A 154 -5.74 17.69 -16.61
CA GLU A 154 -6.60 18.31 -15.61
C GLU A 154 -5.83 18.63 -14.33
N ASP A 155 -5.99 19.84 -13.83
CA ASP A 155 -5.56 20.26 -12.49
C ASP A 155 -6.73 20.96 -11.76
N PRO A 156 -6.59 21.38 -10.49
CA PRO A 156 -7.69 22.05 -9.79
C PRO A 156 -8.19 23.36 -10.43
N THR A 157 -7.45 23.93 -11.38
CA THR A 157 -7.71 25.22 -12.03
C THR A 157 -8.42 25.08 -13.37
N GLY A 158 -8.30 23.93 -14.04
CA GLY A 158 -8.99 23.69 -15.31
C GLY A 158 -8.57 22.42 -16.03
N VAL A 159 -9.03 22.32 -17.28
CA VAL A 159 -8.76 21.21 -18.20
C VAL A 159 -8.32 21.73 -19.55
N VAL A 160 -7.24 21.19 -20.11
CA VAL A 160 -6.71 21.57 -21.44
C VAL A 160 -6.55 20.34 -22.32
N GLN A 161 -6.88 20.48 -23.61
CA GLN A 161 -6.71 19.39 -24.57
C GLN A 161 -5.23 19.14 -24.84
N LEU A 162 -4.84 17.87 -24.89
CA LEU A 162 -3.46 17.47 -25.18
C LEU A 162 -3.30 17.05 -26.64
N ASP A 163 -2.22 17.50 -27.26
CA ASP A 163 -1.66 16.87 -28.45
C ASP A 163 -0.43 16.04 -28.06
N LEU A 164 -0.56 14.72 -28.19
CA LEU A 164 0.47 13.74 -27.84
C LEU A 164 1.21 13.18 -29.06
N SER A 165 0.98 13.72 -30.26
CA SER A 165 1.51 13.18 -31.52
C SER A 165 3.04 13.09 -31.54
N LYS A 166 3.74 14.01 -30.86
CA LYS A 166 5.20 14.07 -30.76
C LYS A 166 5.73 13.78 -29.36
N ALA A 167 4.86 13.40 -28.43
CA ALA A 167 5.23 13.24 -27.03
C ALA A 167 6.19 12.05 -26.83
N GLN A 168 7.28 12.33 -26.13
CA GLN A 168 8.21 11.33 -25.59
C GLN A 168 7.83 10.99 -24.15
N PHE A 169 8.00 9.74 -23.76
CA PHE A 169 7.64 9.27 -22.42
C PHE A 169 8.90 8.79 -21.72
N HIS A 170 9.18 9.33 -20.53
CA HIS A 170 10.20 8.78 -19.64
C HIS A 170 9.79 7.38 -19.15
N SER A 171 10.66 6.64 -18.46
CA SER A 171 10.27 5.33 -17.95
C SER A 171 9.11 5.42 -16.94
N GLY A 172 8.06 4.63 -17.19
CA GLY A 172 6.89 4.45 -16.35
C GLY A 172 5.73 3.81 -17.13
N LEU A 173 4.75 3.26 -16.44
CA LEU A 173 3.42 2.95 -17.01
C LEU A 173 2.52 4.17 -16.89
N TYR A 174 2.32 4.91 -17.99
CA TYR A 174 1.45 6.09 -18.03
C TYR A 174 0.04 5.65 -18.35
N THR A 175 -0.84 5.68 -17.36
CA THR A 175 -2.24 5.31 -17.52
C THR A 175 -3.15 6.54 -17.51
N GLU A 176 -4.39 6.35 -17.93
CA GLU A 176 -5.44 7.30 -17.54
C GLU A 176 -5.47 7.46 -16.01
N SER A 177 -5.75 8.68 -15.53
CA SER A 177 -5.69 9.11 -14.14
C SER A 177 -4.30 9.11 -13.48
N CYS A 178 -3.21 8.87 -14.21
CA CYS A 178 -1.87 9.22 -13.71
C CYS A 178 -1.66 10.73 -13.67
N PHE A 179 -0.99 11.21 -12.62
CA PHE A 179 -0.47 12.57 -12.56
C PHE A 179 0.92 12.63 -13.18
N VAL A 180 1.13 13.60 -14.05
CA VAL A 180 2.35 13.73 -14.85
C VAL A 180 2.85 15.16 -14.85
N LEU A 181 4.15 15.31 -15.05
CA LEU A 181 4.78 16.54 -15.49
C LEU A 181 4.80 16.52 -17.02
N ALA A 182 3.98 17.38 -17.60
CA ALA A 182 3.85 17.55 -19.03
C ALA A 182 4.65 18.77 -19.46
N GLU A 183 5.71 18.55 -20.23
CA GLU A 183 6.55 19.59 -20.82
C GLU A 183 6.15 19.81 -22.28
N GLY A 184 5.95 21.07 -22.67
CA GLY A 184 5.48 21.39 -24.01
C GLY A 184 5.28 22.88 -24.25
N TRP A 185 4.46 23.20 -25.24
CA TRP A 185 4.06 24.57 -25.59
C TRP A 185 2.56 24.62 -25.86
N TYR A 186 1.95 25.78 -25.70
CA TYR A 186 0.50 25.96 -25.80
C TYR A 186 0.14 27.01 -26.85
N GLU A 187 -0.82 26.69 -27.71
CA GLU A 187 -1.35 27.54 -28.77
C GLU A 187 -2.78 27.09 -29.11
N ASP A 188 -3.66 28.04 -29.44
CA ASP A 188 -5.02 27.74 -29.93
C ASP A 188 -5.81 26.71 -29.08
N GLU A 189 -5.80 26.88 -27.75
CA GLU A 189 -6.51 26.01 -26.78
C GLU A 189 -5.99 24.56 -26.69
N VAL A 190 -4.85 24.27 -27.31
CA VAL A 190 -4.22 22.95 -27.31
C VAL A 190 -2.83 23.02 -26.67
N PHE A 191 -2.56 22.09 -25.76
CA PHE A 191 -1.25 21.91 -25.17
C PHE A 191 -0.49 20.79 -25.91
N HIS A 192 0.55 21.18 -26.66
CA HIS A 192 1.38 20.29 -27.45
C HIS A 192 2.54 19.76 -26.61
N VAL A 193 2.47 18.47 -26.25
CA VAL A 193 3.41 17.85 -25.32
C VAL A 193 4.64 17.34 -26.05
N ASN A 194 5.81 17.79 -25.60
CA ASN A 194 7.10 17.28 -26.03
C ASN A 194 7.52 16.06 -25.20
N ALA A 195 7.36 16.14 -23.88
CA ALA A 195 7.77 15.09 -22.96
C ALA A 195 6.82 14.91 -21.78
N PHE A 196 6.64 13.66 -21.36
CA PHE A 196 6.00 13.29 -20.11
C PHE A 196 6.99 12.66 -19.15
N GLY A 197 7.06 13.22 -17.94
CA GLY A 197 7.70 12.62 -16.79
C GLY A 197 6.70 12.42 -15.65
N PHE A 198 7.05 11.58 -14.69
CA PHE A 198 6.32 11.57 -13.41
C PHE A 198 6.87 12.61 -12.44
N PRO A 199 6.03 13.12 -11.53
CA PRO A 199 6.52 13.92 -10.41
C PRO A 199 7.59 13.14 -9.63
N PRO A 200 8.72 13.77 -9.27
CA PRO A 200 9.84 13.07 -8.65
C PRO A 200 9.41 12.40 -7.35
N THR A 201 9.83 11.15 -7.16
CA THR A 201 9.58 10.38 -5.95
C THR A 201 10.41 10.95 -4.80
N GLU A 202 9.82 11.06 -3.61
CA GLU A 202 10.52 11.56 -2.42
C GLU A 202 10.86 10.41 -1.46
N PRO A 203 12.14 10.22 -1.08
CA PRO A 203 12.53 9.25 -0.07
C PRO A 203 11.88 9.53 1.29
N SER A 204 11.62 8.45 2.03
CA SER A 204 11.03 8.51 3.38
C SER A 204 11.83 9.41 4.34
N ALA A 205 13.16 9.43 4.22
CA ALA A 205 14.04 10.29 5.02
C ALA A 205 13.80 11.78 4.76
N THR A 206 13.64 12.18 3.49
CA THR A 206 13.34 13.56 3.09
C THR A 206 11.97 14.00 3.59
N THR A 207 10.96 13.13 3.51
CA THR A 207 9.64 13.42 4.06
C THR A 207 9.68 13.65 5.57
N ARG A 208 10.41 12.81 6.32
CA ARG A 208 10.60 12.99 7.77
C ARG A 208 11.40 14.25 8.12
N ALA A 209 12.41 14.59 7.33
CA ALA A 209 13.17 15.83 7.54
C ALA A 209 12.26 17.08 7.45
N PHE A 210 11.26 17.05 6.57
CA PHE A 210 10.34 18.17 6.38
C PHE A 210 9.17 18.19 7.37
N TYR A 211 8.50 17.05 7.57
CA TYR A 211 7.28 16.96 8.39
C TYR A 211 7.54 16.52 9.84
N GLY A 212 8.77 16.17 10.18
CA GLY A 212 9.12 15.61 11.48
C GLY A 212 8.65 14.16 11.64
N ASN A 213 8.37 13.78 12.89
CA ASN A 213 8.08 12.39 13.27
C ASN A 213 6.58 12.08 13.34
N ILE A 214 5.77 12.67 12.45
CA ILE A 214 4.33 12.38 12.38
C ILE A 214 4.14 10.90 12.00
N ASN A 215 3.27 10.19 12.73
CA ASN A 215 2.92 8.81 12.39
C ASN A 215 1.86 8.77 11.28
N PHE A 216 2.30 8.90 10.02
CA PHE A 216 1.43 8.71 8.84
C PHE A 216 1.03 7.25 8.60
N PHE A 217 1.83 6.31 9.12
CA PHE A 217 1.68 4.90 8.83
C PHE A 217 0.52 4.26 9.59
N GLY A 218 0.35 4.66 10.86
CA GLY A 218 -0.70 4.18 11.76
C GLY A 218 -0.16 3.29 12.87
N GLY A 219 -1.06 2.58 13.55
CA GLY A 219 -0.72 1.73 14.69
C GLY A 219 -0.65 2.47 16.03
N PRO A 220 -0.13 1.82 17.07
CA PRO A 220 -0.26 2.27 18.46
C PRO A 220 0.66 3.45 18.81
N SER A 221 1.75 3.65 18.07
CA SER A 221 2.70 4.74 18.35
C SER A 221 2.11 6.11 18.00
N SER A 222 2.34 7.11 18.84
CA SER A 222 1.96 8.51 18.57
C SER A 222 2.89 9.19 17.55
N SER A 223 4.10 8.68 17.38
CA SER A 223 5.13 9.19 16.47
C SER A 223 5.61 8.11 15.50
N SER A 224 6.29 8.50 14.42
CA SER A 224 6.85 7.56 13.45
C SER A 224 7.81 6.57 14.14
N VAL A 225 7.58 5.28 13.92
CA VAL A 225 8.42 4.21 14.48
C VAL A 225 9.86 4.26 13.96
N LYS A 226 10.09 4.88 12.78
CA LYS A 226 11.42 5.13 12.20
C LYS A 226 12.31 6.04 13.04
N ALA A 227 11.75 6.75 14.01
CA ALA A 227 12.50 7.60 14.93
C ALA A 227 12.86 6.90 16.25
N SER A 228 12.39 5.66 16.50
CA SER A 228 12.67 4.95 17.75
C SER A 228 13.99 4.19 17.68
N ALA A 229 15.00 4.69 18.39
CA ALA A 229 16.31 4.02 18.52
C ALA A 229 16.17 2.65 19.22
N LYS A 230 15.23 2.51 20.15
CA LYS A 230 14.95 1.24 20.85
C LYS A 230 14.40 0.18 19.90
N LEU A 231 13.42 0.54 19.06
CA LEU A 231 12.91 -0.38 18.04
C LEU A 231 13.99 -0.71 17.02
N LYS A 232 14.88 0.23 16.71
CA LYS A 232 16.00 -0.01 15.78
C LYS A 232 16.97 -1.06 16.34
N GLN A 233 17.31 -0.95 17.62
CA GLN A 233 18.14 -1.95 18.30
C GLN A 233 17.47 -3.33 18.28
N LEU A 234 16.18 -3.43 18.62
CA LEU A 234 15.45 -4.70 18.61
C LEU A 234 15.34 -5.34 17.20
N GLU A 235 15.28 -4.51 16.16
CA GLU A 235 15.30 -4.96 14.77
C GLU A 235 16.63 -5.61 14.39
N GLU A 236 17.74 -5.01 14.83
CA GLU A 236 19.11 -5.47 14.53
C GLU A 236 19.49 -6.69 15.37
N GLU A 237 19.03 -6.77 16.62
CA GLU A 237 19.28 -7.91 17.51
C GLU A 237 18.54 -9.19 17.09
N ASN A 238 17.40 -9.06 16.39
CA ASN A 238 16.58 -10.19 15.98
C ASN A 238 16.87 -10.63 14.54
N GLU A 239 18.08 -11.18 14.33
CA GLU A 239 18.55 -11.63 13.01
C GLU A 239 17.68 -12.76 12.42
N ASP A 240 17.08 -13.60 13.27
CA ASP A 240 16.23 -14.73 12.90
C ASP A 240 14.81 -14.30 12.48
N ALA A 241 14.47 -13.02 12.60
CA ALA A 241 13.17 -12.53 12.17
C ALA A 241 12.97 -12.77 10.68
N MET A 242 11.86 -13.41 10.33
CA MET A 242 11.58 -13.81 8.96
C MET A 242 10.09 -13.68 8.64
N PHE A 243 9.78 -13.10 7.47
CA PHE A 243 8.42 -12.98 6.94
C PHE A 243 8.29 -13.72 5.61
N VAL A 244 7.29 -14.60 5.52
CA VAL A 244 7.01 -15.38 4.32
C VAL A 244 5.75 -14.83 3.64
N PHE A 245 5.83 -14.48 2.36
CA PHE A 245 4.73 -13.93 1.57
C PHE A 245 4.32 -14.91 0.47
N VAL A 246 3.05 -15.30 0.49
CA VAL A 246 2.45 -16.19 -0.52
C VAL A 246 1.17 -15.56 -1.03
N SER A 247 0.91 -15.63 -2.34
CA SER A 247 -0.27 -15.03 -2.98
C SER A 247 -1.04 -16.04 -3.83
N ASP A 248 -2.34 -15.82 -4.00
CA ASP A 248 -3.29 -16.76 -4.62
C ASP A 248 -3.20 -18.16 -3.98
N VAL A 249 -3.33 -18.19 -2.66
CA VAL A 249 -3.30 -19.44 -1.88
C VAL A 249 -4.63 -20.19 -2.07
N TRP A 250 -4.83 -20.85 -3.21
CA TRP A 250 -6.04 -21.60 -3.55
C TRP A 250 -6.19 -22.86 -2.68
N LEU A 251 -6.83 -22.69 -1.52
CA LEU A 251 -6.96 -23.74 -0.49
C LEU A 251 -7.93 -24.87 -0.87
N ASP A 252 -8.65 -24.73 -1.98
CA ASP A 252 -9.48 -25.77 -2.60
C ASP A 252 -8.68 -26.74 -3.48
N GLN A 253 -7.41 -26.43 -3.78
CA GLN A 253 -6.53 -27.29 -4.56
C GLN A 253 -5.68 -28.18 -3.66
N ALA A 254 -5.75 -29.49 -3.87
CA ALA A 254 -5.00 -30.48 -3.07
C ALA A 254 -3.47 -30.26 -3.18
N GLU A 255 -2.98 -29.92 -4.39
CA GLU A 255 -1.56 -29.66 -4.62
C GLU A 255 -1.06 -28.44 -3.83
N VAL A 256 -1.87 -27.40 -3.69
CA VAL A 256 -1.54 -26.22 -2.86
C VAL A 256 -1.40 -26.62 -1.40
N LEU A 257 -2.34 -27.40 -0.86
CA LEU A 257 -2.27 -27.88 0.52
C LEU A 257 -1.05 -28.77 0.78
N GLU A 258 -0.71 -29.66 -0.17
CA GLU A 258 0.49 -30.50 -0.08
C GLU A 258 1.76 -29.64 -0.03
N LYS A 259 1.85 -28.61 -0.87
CA LYS A 259 3.01 -27.70 -0.90
C LYS A 259 3.09 -26.81 0.34
N LEU A 260 1.96 -26.38 0.91
CA LEU A 260 1.93 -25.69 2.19
C LEU A 260 2.40 -26.61 3.34
N HIS A 261 1.95 -27.87 3.34
CA HIS A 261 2.43 -28.86 4.31
C HIS A 261 3.95 -29.09 4.19
N MET A 262 4.47 -29.19 2.96
CA MET A 262 5.92 -29.27 2.70
C MET A 262 6.68 -28.02 3.18
N MET A 263 6.13 -26.83 2.93
CA MET A 263 6.70 -25.56 3.40
C MET A 263 6.77 -25.51 4.93
N PHE A 264 5.70 -25.90 5.63
CA PHE A 264 5.69 -25.95 7.10
C PHE A 264 6.68 -26.98 7.66
N ALA A 265 6.81 -28.15 7.01
CA ALA A 265 7.83 -29.13 7.36
C ALA A 265 9.25 -28.54 7.21
N GLY A 266 9.53 -27.85 6.11
CA GLY A 266 10.82 -27.20 5.84
C GLY A 266 11.17 -26.11 6.84
N TYR A 267 10.17 -25.36 7.31
CA TYR A 267 10.34 -24.30 8.30
C TYR A 267 10.23 -24.77 9.75
N SER A 268 9.93 -26.04 10.02
CA SER A 268 9.69 -26.53 11.38
C SER A 268 10.92 -26.40 12.30
N SER A 269 12.13 -26.40 11.74
CA SER A 269 13.38 -26.18 12.47
C SER A 269 13.65 -24.72 12.82
N ALA A 270 13.17 -23.79 11.99
CA ALA A 270 13.34 -22.34 12.12
C ALA A 270 12.03 -21.64 11.73
N PRO A 271 11.01 -21.64 12.62
CA PRO A 271 9.68 -21.13 12.30
C PRO A 271 9.72 -19.62 12.01
N PRO A 272 9.18 -19.14 10.87
CA PRO A 272 9.10 -17.73 10.57
C PRO A 272 8.29 -16.94 11.61
N THR A 273 8.64 -15.67 11.79
CA THR A 273 7.90 -14.74 12.64
C THR A 273 6.45 -14.60 12.19
N CYS A 274 6.21 -14.57 10.88
CA CYS A 274 4.87 -14.45 10.29
C CYS A 274 4.80 -15.02 8.87
N PHE A 275 3.72 -15.73 8.58
CA PHE A 275 3.26 -16.05 7.23
C PHE A 275 2.18 -15.05 6.82
N PHE A 276 2.33 -14.47 5.63
CA PHE A 276 1.36 -13.59 4.98
C PHE A 276 0.74 -14.34 3.81
N PHE A 277 -0.49 -14.79 3.99
CA PHE A 277 -1.29 -15.42 2.95
C PHE A 277 -2.20 -14.40 2.30
N CYS A 278 -1.86 -14.01 1.09
CA CYS A 278 -2.70 -13.16 0.26
C CYS A 278 -3.66 -14.04 -0.56
N GLY A 279 -4.91 -13.62 -0.64
CA GLY A 279 -5.91 -14.26 -1.50
C GLY A 279 -5.50 -14.18 -2.99
N ASN A 280 -6.29 -14.70 -3.91
CA ASN A 280 -7.58 -15.35 -3.68
C ASN A 280 -7.39 -16.71 -2.97
N PHE A 281 -8.33 -17.06 -2.07
CA PHE A 281 -8.24 -18.31 -1.28
C PHE A 281 -8.95 -19.51 -1.93
N SER A 282 -9.57 -19.31 -3.09
CA SER A 282 -10.19 -20.37 -3.89
C SER A 282 -9.86 -20.16 -5.37
N SER A 283 -9.59 -21.25 -6.07
CA SER A 283 -9.41 -21.29 -7.52
C SER A 283 -10.71 -21.12 -8.30
N ALA A 284 -11.85 -21.43 -7.67
CA ALA A 284 -13.18 -21.34 -8.27
C ALA A 284 -14.08 -20.42 -7.42
N PRO A 285 -14.00 -19.08 -7.61
CA PRO A 285 -14.75 -18.11 -6.82
C PRO A 285 -16.25 -18.04 -7.16
N TYR A 286 -16.79 -19.04 -7.84
CA TYR A 286 -18.17 -19.07 -8.34
C TYR A 286 -18.98 -20.18 -7.66
N GLY A 287 -20.26 -19.92 -7.43
CA GLY A 287 -21.23 -20.92 -7.00
C GLY A 287 -21.89 -20.62 -5.66
N LYS A 288 -23.08 -21.21 -5.46
CA LYS A 288 -23.93 -20.96 -4.28
C LYS A 288 -23.28 -21.38 -2.96
N ASN A 289 -22.30 -22.28 -3.01
CA ASN A 289 -21.62 -22.85 -1.84
C ASN A 289 -20.23 -22.23 -1.58
N GLN A 290 -19.84 -21.14 -2.24
CA GLN A 290 -18.50 -20.53 -2.12
C GLN A 290 -18.07 -20.34 -0.65
N ILE A 291 -18.95 -19.79 0.19
CA ILE A 291 -18.69 -19.56 1.61
C ILE A 291 -18.45 -20.88 2.36
N GLN A 292 -19.26 -21.91 2.07
CA GLN A 292 -19.15 -23.21 2.74
C GLN A 292 -17.90 -23.97 2.29
N SER A 293 -17.55 -23.90 1.00
CA SER A 293 -16.31 -24.47 0.47
C SER A 293 -15.09 -23.80 1.11
N LEU A 294 -15.08 -22.46 1.19
CA LEU A 294 -13.98 -21.71 1.81
C LEU A 294 -13.81 -22.07 3.30
N LYS A 295 -14.90 -22.26 4.04
CA LYS A 295 -14.84 -22.76 5.43
C LYS A 295 -14.17 -24.13 5.52
N GLY A 296 -14.55 -25.06 4.64
CA GLY A 296 -13.93 -26.38 4.55
C GLY A 296 -12.44 -26.31 4.22
N SER A 297 -12.07 -25.46 3.27
CA SER A 297 -10.68 -25.24 2.88
C SER A 297 -9.83 -24.59 3.99
N LEU A 298 -10.38 -23.61 4.71
CA LEU A 298 -9.72 -23.03 5.90
C LEU A 298 -9.54 -24.09 6.99
N LYS A 299 -10.54 -24.94 7.24
CA LYS A 299 -10.42 -26.05 8.18
C LYS A 299 -9.27 -27.00 7.80
N ALA A 300 -9.19 -27.40 6.54
CA ALA A 300 -8.11 -28.26 6.06
C ALA A 300 -6.72 -27.61 6.27
N LEU A 301 -6.60 -26.30 6.03
CA LEU A 301 -5.38 -25.56 6.33
C LEU A 301 -5.06 -25.54 7.84
N ALA A 302 -6.07 -25.36 8.69
CA ALA A 302 -5.89 -25.36 10.15
C ALA A 302 -5.41 -26.73 10.66
N ASP A 303 -5.97 -27.81 10.12
CA ASP A 303 -5.56 -29.18 10.44
C ASP A 303 -4.08 -29.38 10.09
N ILE A 304 -3.65 -28.98 8.88
CA ILE A 304 -2.24 -29.00 8.46
C ILE A 304 -1.36 -28.17 9.40
N ILE A 305 -1.76 -26.96 9.79
CA ILE A 305 -0.95 -26.14 10.72
C ILE A 305 -0.80 -26.84 12.07
N CYS A 306 -1.86 -27.49 12.57
CA CYS A 306 -1.86 -28.23 13.82
C CYS A 306 -0.96 -29.48 13.80
N GLU A 307 -0.72 -30.08 12.64
CA GLU A 307 0.23 -31.17 12.43
C GLU A 307 1.70 -30.74 12.59
N HIS A 308 1.98 -29.42 12.55
CA HIS A 308 3.33 -28.85 12.73
C HIS A 308 3.41 -27.99 14.02
N PRO A 309 3.63 -28.60 15.21
CA PRO A 309 3.54 -27.90 16.50
C PRO A 309 4.52 -26.73 16.67
N SER A 310 5.70 -26.79 16.04
CA SER A 310 6.69 -25.72 16.11
C SER A 310 6.22 -24.46 15.37
N ILE A 311 5.63 -24.64 14.18
CA ILE A 311 4.99 -23.57 13.40
C ILE A 311 3.77 -23.04 14.17
N HIS A 312 2.87 -23.91 14.61
CA HIS A 312 1.62 -23.53 15.27
C HIS A 312 1.85 -22.66 16.52
N LYS A 313 2.89 -22.96 17.32
CA LYS A 313 3.19 -22.23 18.56
C LYS A 313 3.98 -20.94 18.36
N SER A 314 4.78 -20.85 17.31
CA SER A 314 5.78 -19.79 17.15
C SER A 314 5.41 -18.77 16.07
N SER A 315 4.80 -19.23 14.97
CA SER A 315 4.50 -18.41 13.80
C SER A 315 3.12 -17.74 13.92
N ARG A 316 3.03 -16.53 13.36
CA ARG A 316 1.77 -15.82 13.16
C ARG A 316 1.28 -16.02 11.73
N PHE A 317 -0.03 -15.92 11.52
CA PHE A 317 -0.64 -16.04 10.20
C PHE A 317 -1.50 -14.81 9.91
N VAL A 318 -1.19 -14.09 8.83
CA VAL A 318 -1.95 -12.92 8.39
C VAL A 318 -2.58 -13.22 7.04
N PHE A 319 -3.90 -13.07 6.98
CA PHE A 319 -4.70 -13.31 5.79
C PHE A 319 -5.16 -11.98 5.21
N VAL A 320 -4.75 -11.70 3.96
CA VAL A 320 -5.12 -10.50 3.21
C VAL A 320 -6.06 -10.91 2.07
N PRO A 321 -7.34 -10.48 2.06
CA PRO A 321 -8.32 -10.95 1.09
C PRO A 321 -8.03 -10.46 -0.33
N GLY A 322 -8.15 -11.36 -1.30
CA GLY A 322 -8.08 -11.09 -2.73
C GLY A 322 -9.39 -10.54 -3.30
N PRO A 323 -9.40 -10.10 -4.58
CA PRO A 323 -10.57 -9.42 -5.17
C PRO A 323 -11.74 -10.37 -5.45
N GLU A 324 -11.50 -11.68 -5.51
CA GLU A 324 -12.53 -12.70 -5.77
C GLU A 324 -12.99 -13.44 -4.52
N ASP A 325 -12.44 -13.08 -3.36
CA ASP A 325 -12.83 -13.65 -2.07
C ASP A 325 -14.18 -13.10 -1.59
N PRO A 326 -14.93 -13.85 -0.75
CA PRO A 326 -16.23 -13.41 -0.26
C PRO A 326 -16.20 -12.06 0.48
N GLY A 327 -17.05 -11.13 0.03
CA GLY A 327 -17.18 -9.77 0.58
C GLY A 327 -17.44 -8.75 -0.52
N PRO A 328 -17.35 -7.44 -0.24
CA PRO A 328 -17.41 -6.39 -1.26
C PRO A 328 -16.09 -6.33 -2.04
N GLY A 329 -15.76 -7.41 -2.76
CA GLY A 329 -14.43 -7.68 -3.32
C GLY A 329 -13.95 -6.73 -4.43
N SER A 330 -14.87 -5.99 -5.06
CA SER A 330 -14.55 -5.12 -6.20
C SER A 330 -14.24 -3.67 -5.85
N ILE A 331 -14.38 -3.26 -4.58
CA ILE A 331 -14.21 -1.86 -4.13
C ILE A 331 -13.14 -1.80 -3.04
N LEU A 332 -12.22 -0.85 -3.17
CA LEU A 332 -11.13 -0.65 -2.21
C LEU A 332 -11.41 0.51 -1.23
N PRO A 333 -10.87 0.46 0.00
CA PRO A 333 -10.30 -0.71 0.66
C PRO A 333 -11.33 -1.80 0.92
N ARG A 334 -10.90 -3.05 0.86
CA ARG A 334 -11.75 -4.20 1.16
C ARG A 334 -11.67 -4.55 2.64
N PRO A 335 -12.80 -4.87 3.30
CA PRO A 335 -12.80 -5.38 4.67
C PRO A 335 -12.17 -6.79 4.73
N PRO A 336 -11.81 -7.26 5.93
CA PRO A 336 -11.42 -8.65 6.13
C PRO A 336 -12.56 -9.62 5.78
N LEU A 337 -12.20 -10.89 5.60
CA LEU A 337 -13.18 -11.97 5.55
C LEU A 337 -14.07 -11.95 6.80
N ALA A 338 -15.37 -12.14 6.60
CA ALA A 338 -16.35 -12.11 7.67
C ALA A 338 -16.03 -13.13 8.78
N GLU A 339 -16.35 -12.79 10.02
CA GLU A 339 -16.03 -13.63 11.19
C GLU A 339 -16.71 -14.99 11.10
N ASN A 340 -17.92 -15.05 10.55
CA ASN A 340 -18.63 -16.31 10.34
C ASN A 340 -17.88 -17.31 9.46
N ILE A 341 -16.98 -16.86 8.58
CA ILE A 341 -16.11 -17.69 7.72
C ILE A 341 -14.89 -18.15 8.49
N THR A 342 -14.34 -17.28 9.35
CA THR A 342 -12.99 -17.42 9.90
C THR A 342 -12.98 -17.90 11.36
N GLN A 343 -14.12 -17.93 12.04
CA GLN A 343 -14.24 -18.23 13.47
C GLN A 343 -13.65 -19.61 13.84
N GLU A 344 -13.98 -20.67 13.09
CA GLU A 344 -13.47 -22.02 13.35
C GLU A 344 -11.93 -22.05 13.19
N PHE A 345 -11.41 -21.43 12.13
CA PHE A 345 -9.96 -21.32 11.91
C PHE A 345 -9.24 -20.62 13.07
N ARG A 346 -9.78 -19.48 13.53
CA ARG A 346 -9.19 -18.69 14.62
C ARG A 346 -9.18 -19.45 15.96
N GLN A 347 -10.13 -20.36 16.17
CA GLN A 347 -10.16 -21.21 17.37
C GLN A 347 -9.07 -22.26 17.33
N LEU A 348 -8.82 -22.85 16.16
CA LEU A 348 -7.77 -23.86 15.97
C LEU A 348 -6.37 -23.25 15.91
N VAL A 349 -6.24 -22.07 15.31
CA VAL A 349 -4.97 -21.34 15.11
C VAL A 349 -5.11 -19.94 15.73
N PRO A 350 -4.83 -19.78 17.04
CA PRO A 350 -5.09 -18.53 17.77
C PRO A 350 -4.18 -17.37 17.35
N PHE A 351 -3.00 -17.65 16.79
CA PHE A 351 -2.10 -16.63 16.26
C PHE A 351 -2.39 -16.27 14.79
N SER A 352 -3.68 -16.21 14.44
CA SER A 352 -4.14 -15.85 13.10
C SER A 352 -4.93 -14.54 13.08
N PHE A 353 -4.73 -13.76 12.03
CA PHE A 353 -5.31 -12.44 11.85
C PHE A 353 -5.82 -12.27 10.42
N PHE A 354 -7.11 -11.99 10.27
CA PHE A 354 -7.70 -11.66 8.97
C PHE A 354 -7.86 -10.15 8.91
N THR A 355 -7.21 -9.51 7.94
CA THR A 355 -7.12 -8.04 7.82
C THR A 355 -7.72 -7.54 6.51
N THR A 356 -7.72 -6.22 6.31
CA THR A 356 -8.21 -5.56 5.10
C THR A 356 -7.29 -5.79 3.91
N ASN A 357 -7.73 -5.37 2.72
CA ASN A 357 -6.85 -5.21 1.57
C ASN A 357 -7.00 -3.81 0.94
N PRO A 358 -5.94 -3.00 0.86
CA PRO A 358 -4.59 -3.25 1.39
C PRO A 358 -4.56 -3.32 2.92
N CYS A 359 -3.43 -3.72 3.49
CA CYS A 359 -3.12 -3.57 4.90
C CYS A 359 -1.70 -3.06 5.11
N ARG A 360 -1.42 -2.59 6.32
CA ARG A 360 -0.12 -2.08 6.73
C ARG A 360 0.40 -2.90 7.89
N ILE A 361 1.65 -3.32 7.81
CA ILE A 361 2.35 -4.05 8.87
C ILE A 361 3.49 -3.17 9.35
N GLN A 362 3.52 -2.94 10.66
CA GLN A 362 4.65 -2.30 11.30
C GLN A 362 5.44 -3.37 12.06
N TYR A 363 6.72 -3.48 11.76
CA TYR A 363 7.66 -4.33 12.49
C TYR A 363 8.89 -3.52 12.88
N CYS A 364 9.15 -3.38 14.18
CA CYS A 364 10.19 -2.50 14.69
C CYS A 364 10.14 -1.11 14.02
N THR A 365 11.20 -0.70 13.32
CA THR A 365 11.24 0.60 12.65
C THR A 365 10.69 0.56 11.23
N GLN A 366 10.32 -0.61 10.74
CA GLN A 366 9.95 -0.82 9.34
C GLN A 366 8.45 -0.72 9.10
N GLU A 367 8.14 -0.10 7.97
CA GLU A 367 6.81 0.13 7.45
C GLU A 367 6.62 -0.73 6.20
N ILE A 368 5.66 -1.66 6.26
CA ILE A 368 5.41 -2.65 5.20
C ILE A 368 3.96 -2.53 4.70
N ILE A 369 3.75 -2.30 3.41
CA ILE A 369 2.40 -2.25 2.80
C ILE A 369 2.18 -3.54 2.02
N ILE A 370 1.06 -4.24 2.28
CA ILE A 370 0.64 -5.40 1.51
C ILE A 370 -0.62 -5.06 0.73
N PHE A 371 -0.58 -5.31 -0.58
CA PHE A 371 -1.71 -5.06 -1.47
C PHE A 371 -1.88 -6.23 -2.45
N ARG A 372 -3.05 -6.89 -2.38
CA ARG A 372 -3.42 -8.00 -3.28
C ARG A 372 -4.34 -7.50 -4.38
N GLU A 373 -3.81 -7.35 -5.59
CA GLU A 373 -4.57 -6.94 -6.77
C GLU A 373 -3.87 -7.36 -8.06
N ASP A 374 -4.64 -7.65 -9.11
CA ASP A 374 -4.09 -7.94 -10.44
C ASP A 374 -3.80 -6.62 -11.20
N LEU A 375 -2.97 -5.78 -10.57
CA LEU A 375 -2.82 -4.37 -10.90
C LEU A 375 -2.01 -4.14 -12.17
N ILE A 376 -0.94 -4.90 -12.40
CA ILE A 376 -0.07 -4.72 -13.59
C ILE A 376 -0.90 -4.85 -14.86
N ASN A 377 -1.73 -5.89 -14.93
CA ASN A 377 -2.62 -6.11 -16.06
C ASN A 377 -3.67 -4.99 -16.21
N LYS A 378 -4.21 -4.46 -15.11
CA LYS A 378 -5.13 -3.31 -15.14
C LYS A 378 -4.43 -2.06 -15.67
N MET A 379 -3.20 -1.80 -15.25
CA MET A 379 -2.42 -0.66 -15.70
C MET A 379 -2.04 -0.79 -17.18
N CYS A 380 -1.54 -1.95 -17.62
CA CYS A 380 -1.20 -2.17 -19.03
C CYS A 380 -2.40 -1.95 -19.97
N ARG A 381 -3.61 -2.37 -19.58
CA ARG A 381 -4.84 -2.17 -20.38
C ARG A 381 -5.29 -0.71 -20.47
N ASN A 382 -4.90 0.13 -19.51
CA ASN A 382 -5.30 1.54 -19.45
C ASN A 382 -4.12 2.47 -19.71
N CYS A 383 -3.02 1.95 -20.28
CA CYS A 383 -1.87 2.75 -20.65
C CYS A 383 -2.22 3.67 -21.83
N VAL A 384 -1.86 4.94 -21.72
CA VAL A 384 -1.93 5.93 -22.81
C VAL A 384 -1.06 5.48 -23.99
N ARG A 385 0.08 4.87 -23.67
CA ARG A 385 1.03 4.29 -24.63
C ARG A 385 1.74 3.12 -23.99
N PHE A 386 2.10 2.11 -24.79
CA PHE A 386 2.98 1.05 -24.31
C PHE A 386 4.32 1.65 -23.84
N PRO A 387 4.85 1.19 -22.70
CA PRO A 387 6.16 1.63 -22.22
C PRO A 387 7.26 1.22 -23.20
N ASN A 388 8.43 1.84 -23.07
CA ASN A 388 9.58 1.42 -23.87
C ASN A 388 9.99 -0.02 -23.52
N SER A 389 10.57 -0.74 -24.48
CA SER A 389 11.04 -2.11 -24.29
C SER A 389 12.42 -2.18 -23.61
N ASN A 390 12.99 -1.05 -23.21
CA ASN A 390 14.35 -0.97 -22.64
C ASN A 390 14.36 -1.30 -21.15
N MET A 391 13.21 -1.25 -20.49
CA MET A 391 13.03 -1.73 -19.12
C MET A 391 11.89 -2.74 -19.10
N ASP A 392 11.95 -3.66 -18.14
CA ASP A 392 10.89 -4.63 -17.92
C ASP A 392 9.64 -3.96 -17.32
N ILE A 393 8.48 -4.58 -17.57
CA ILE A 393 7.18 -4.08 -17.10
C ILE A 393 7.15 -3.90 -15.58
N PRO A 394 7.68 -4.83 -14.74
CA PRO A 394 7.76 -4.63 -13.30
C PRO A 394 8.51 -3.35 -12.88
N SER A 395 9.64 -3.01 -13.52
CA SER A 395 10.37 -1.78 -13.19
C SER A 395 9.59 -0.52 -13.56
N HIS A 396 8.90 -0.54 -14.71
CA HIS A 396 7.98 0.54 -15.09
C HIS A 396 6.83 0.69 -14.10
N PHE A 397 6.25 -0.43 -13.68
CA PHE A 397 5.16 -0.49 -12.71
C PHE A 397 5.57 0.09 -11.35
N VAL A 398 6.68 -0.39 -10.78
CA VAL A 398 7.20 0.09 -9.47
C VAL A 398 7.46 1.59 -9.53
N LYS A 399 8.10 2.06 -10.61
CA LYS A 399 8.33 3.51 -10.80
C LYS A 399 7.01 4.29 -10.82
N THR A 400 5.98 3.80 -11.52
CA THR A 400 4.66 4.46 -11.50
C THR A 400 4.08 4.52 -10.09
N ILE A 401 3.99 3.40 -9.37
CA ILE A 401 3.32 3.38 -8.05
C ILE A 401 4.00 4.33 -7.05
N LEU A 402 5.33 4.31 -6.97
CA LEU A 402 6.06 5.17 -6.06
C LEU A 402 5.99 6.65 -6.48
N SER A 403 6.09 6.94 -7.78
CA SER A 403 5.96 8.31 -8.26
C SER A 403 4.52 8.85 -8.15
N GLN A 404 3.49 8.02 -8.27
CA GLN A 404 2.11 8.43 -7.99
C GLN A 404 1.83 8.53 -6.48
N GLY A 405 2.65 7.89 -5.63
CA GLY A 405 2.46 7.85 -4.19
C GLY A 405 1.13 7.20 -3.80
N HIS A 406 0.62 6.29 -4.63
CA HIS A 406 -0.73 5.75 -4.52
C HIS A 406 -0.83 4.37 -5.18
N LEU A 407 -1.53 3.43 -4.53
CA LEU A 407 -1.61 2.03 -4.96
C LEU A 407 -2.44 1.85 -6.24
N THR A 408 -3.43 2.70 -6.49
CA THR A 408 -4.35 2.57 -7.64
C THR A 408 -4.43 3.86 -8.44
N PRO A 409 -3.37 4.24 -9.18
CA PRO A 409 -3.35 5.43 -10.04
C PRO A 409 -4.12 5.19 -11.34
N LEU A 410 -5.38 4.78 -11.19
CA LEU A 410 -6.29 4.39 -12.25
C LEU A 410 -7.64 5.09 -12.04
N PRO A 411 -8.46 5.20 -13.10
CA PRO A 411 -9.81 5.74 -12.98
C PRO A 411 -10.70 4.89 -12.09
N LEU A 412 -11.69 5.50 -11.45
CA LEU A 412 -12.63 4.82 -10.54
C LEU A 412 -13.45 3.71 -11.21
N TYR A 413 -13.66 3.76 -12.53
CA TYR A 413 -14.37 2.68 -13.25
C TYR A 413 -13.48 1.45 -13.51
N VAL A 414 -12.14 1.60 -13.46
CA VAL A 414 -11.16 0.51 -13.56
C VAL A 414 -10.84 -0.06 -12.18
N SER A 415 -10.66 0.84 -11.21
CA SER A 415 -10.34 0.52 -9.84
C SER A 415 -11.27 1.28 -8.90
N PRO A 416 -12.46 0.72 -8.57
CA PRO A 416 -13.40 1.36 -7.67
C PRO A 416 -12.83 1.54 -6.27
N VAL A 417 -13.02 2.74 -5.72
CA VAL A 417 -12.57 3.12 -4.37
C VAL A 417 -13.71 3.80 -3.62
N PHE A 418 -13.86 3.51 -2.33
CA PHE A 418 -14.69 4.31 -1.43
C PHE A 418 -14.10 5.71 -1.32
N TRP A 419 -14.79 6.73 -1.84
CA TRP A 419 -14.18 8.03 -2.10
C TRP A 419 -13.53 8.67 -0.87
N ALA A 420 -14.21 8.62 0.28
CA ALA A 420 -13.71 9.19 1.53
C ALA A 420 -12.53 8.40 2.16
N TYR A 421 -12.26 7.18 1.67
CA TYR A 421 -11.18 6.31 2.14
C TYR A 421 -9.98 6.24 1.18
N ASP A 422 -9.93 7.03 0.11
CA ASP A 422 -8.81 7.02 -0.84
C ASP A 422 -7.43 7.22 -0.19
N TYR A 423 -7.38 8.01 0.89
CA TYR A 423 -6.16 8.28 1.66
C TYR A 423 -5.50 7.01 2.21
N SER A 424 -6.27 5.94 2.44
CA SER A 424 -5.77 4.67 2.97
C SER A 424 -4.96 3.87 1.93
N LEU A 425 -5.16 4.16 0.64
CA LEU A 425 -4.44 3.56 -0.49
C LEU A 425 -3.15 4.30 -0.85
N ARG A 426 -2.76 5.27 -0.02
CA ARG A 426 -1.58 6.12 -0.23
C ARG A 426 -0.28 5.37 0.08
N VAL A 427 0.70 5.52 -0.80
CA VAL A 427 2.10 5.05 -0.69
C VAL A 427 3.01 6.26 -0.47
N TYR A 428 2.61 7.14 0.45
CA TYR A 428 3.35 8.34 0.82
C TYR A 428 3.10 8.66 2.31
N PRO A 429 4.13 8.81 3.15
CA PRO A 429 5.56 8.61 2.85
C PRO A 429 5.88 7.20 2.32
N LEU A 430 7.04 7.03 1.68
CA LEU A 430 7.43 5.72 1.16
C LEU A 430 7.66 4.70 2.31
N PRO A 431 7.10 3.48 2.19
CA PRO A 431 7.39 2.39 3.11
C PRO A 431 8.81 1.84 2.89
N ASP A 432 9.27 0.96 3.78
CA ASP A 432 10.50 0.19 3.56
C ASP A 432 10.26 -0.95 2.57
N LEU A 433 9.09 -1.59 2.64
CA LEU A 433 8.69 -2.71 1.80
C LEU A 433 7.25 -2.53 1.28
N LEU A 434 7.07 -2.66 -0.02
CA LEU A 434 5.78 -2.71 -0.70
C LEU A 434 5.61 -4.09 -1.35
N ILE A 435 4.60 -4.83 -0.90
CA ILE A 435 4.22 -6.12 -1.46
C ILE A 435 3.01 -5.89 -2.37
N THR A 436 3.22 -6.03 -3.68
CA THR A 436 2.16 -6.07 -4.67
C THR A 436 1.92 -7.52 -5.06
N ALA A 437 1.06 -8.20 -4.29
CA ALA A 437 0.64 -9.55 -4.57
C ALA A 437 -0.21 -9.54 -5.86
N ASP A 438 0.43 -9.83 -6.99
CA ASP A 438 -0.17 -9.84 -8.32
C ASP A 438 -0.04 -11.25 -8.91
N LYS A 439 -0.92 -11.61 -9.83
CA LYS A 439 -0.80 -12.84 -10.60
C LYS A 439 0.30 -12.81 -11.66
N HIS A 440 0.85 -11.63 -11.95
CA HIS A 440 2.03 -11.49 -12.79
C HIS A 440 3.21 -12.30 -12.23
N ASP A 441 4.20 -12.57 -13.08
CA ASP A 441 5.44 -13.23 -12.69
C ASP A 441 6.09 -12.55 -11.47
N PRO A 442 6.68 -13.34 -10.54
CA PRO A 442 7.33 -12.82 -9.35
C PRO A 442 8.48 -11.86 -9.69
N PHE A 443 8.69 -10.83 -8.87
CA PHE A 443 9.83 -9.91 -9.02
C PHE A 443 10.24 -9.30 -7.68
N THR A 444 11.45 -8.75 -7.65
CA THR A 444 12.03 -8.00 -6.52
C THR A 444 12.78 -6.79 -7.10
N ILE A 445 12.34 -5.58 -6.79
CA ILE A 445 12.90 -4.34 -7.34
C ILE A 445 13.04 -3.31 -6.23
N THR A 446 14.21 -2.67 -6.12
CA THR A 446 14.42 -1.54 -5.20
C THR A 446 14.35 -0.24 -5.97
N ASN A 447 13.56 0.72 -5.48
CA ASN A 447 13.48 2.06 -6.06
C ASN A 447 13.26 3.10 -4.96
N THR A 448 14.07 4.16 -4.95
CA THR A 448 13.98 5.27 -3.99
C THR A 448 13.90 4.77 -2.53
N ASP A 449 14.81 3.88 -2.15
CA ASP A 449 14.91 3.25 -0.82
C ASP A 449 13.68 2.45 -0.36
N CYS A 450 12.75 2.16 -1.27
CA CYS A 450 11.61 1.27 -1.06
C CYS A 450 11.85 -0.04 -1.81
N LEU A 451 11.80 -1.16 -1.09
CA LEU A 451 11.85 -2.49 -1.70
C LEU A 451 10.44 -2.88 -2.15
N CYS A 452 10.28 -3.25 -3.42
CA CYS A 452 9.01 -3.63 -3.99
C CYS A 452 9.08 -5.10 -4.44
N ILE A 453 8.17 -5.92 -3.94
CA ILE A 453 8.15 -7.36 -4.26
C ILE A 453 6.77 -7.80 -4.75
N ASN A 454 6.79 -8.75 -5.67
CA ASN A 454 5.63 -9.56 -6.02
C ASN A 454 5.99 -11.03 -5.80
N PRO A 455 5.30 -11.76 -4.91
CA PRO A 455 5.50 -13.20 -4.78
C PRO A 455 4.97 -14.00 -5.98
N GLY A 456 4.13 -13.39 -6.82
CA GLY A 456 3.43 -14.09 -7.89
C GLY A 456 2.32 -15.00 -7.37
N SER A 457 1.56 -15.59 -8.29
CA SER A 457 0.52 -16.54 -7.93
C SER A 457 1.12 -17.91 -7.62
N PHE A 458 1.06 -18.34 -6.36
CA PHE A 458 1.66 -19.58 -5.87
C PHE A 458 1.37 -20.81 -6.76
N PRO A 459 0.11 -21.16 -7.08
CA PRO A 459 -0.17 -22.31 -7.95
C PRO A 459 0.29 -22.13 -9.41
N ARG A 460 0.54 -20.90 -9.87
CA ARG A 460 0.90 -20.62 -11.27
C ARG A 460 2.40 -20.36 -11.48
N SER A 461 3.13 -19.99 -10.43
CA SER A 461 4.56 -19.72 -10.46
C SER A 461 5.43 -20.96 -10.19
N GLY A 462 4.83 -22.16 -10.13
CA GLY A 462 5.53 -23.36 -9.69
C GLY A 462 5.74 -23.38 -8.17
N PHE A 463 4.77 -22.85 -7.43
CA PHE A 463 4.78 -22.76 -5.96
C PHE A 463 5.86 -21.83 -5.40
N SER A 464 6.19 -20.77 -6.13
CA SER A 464 7.15 -19.76 -5.65
C SER A 464 6.55 -18.87 -4.58
N PHE A 465 7.39 -18.46 -3.63
CA PHE A 465 7.06 -17.49 -2.59
C PHE A 465 8.25 -16.59 -2.28
N LYS A 466 8.03 -15.53 -1.49
CA LYS A 466 9.09 -14.58 -1.12
C LYS A 466 9.32 -14.61 0.38
N VAL A 467 10.57 -14.52 0.78
CA VAL A 467 11.00 -14.43 2.17
C VAL A 467 11.67 -13.08 2.38
N TYR A 468 11.34 -12.39 3.47
CA TYR A 468 11.96 -11.13 3.85
C TYR A 468 12.57 -11.22 5.24
N TYR A 469 13.82 -10.80 5.35
CA TYR A 469 14.53 -10.67 6.62
C TYR A 469 14.62 -9.18 6.99
N PRO A 470 13.81 -8.71 7.96
CA PRO A 470 13.82 -7.30 8.35
C PRO A 470 15.17 -6.85 8.93
N SER A 471 15.93 -7.69 9.63
CA SER A 471 17.20 -7.30 10.28
C SER A 471 18.19 -6.62 9.32
N ASN A 472 18.31 -7.15 8.09
CA ASN A 472 19.22 -6.69 7.04
C ASN A 472 18.50 -6.23 5.76
N LYS A 473 17.17 -6.23 5.76
CA LYS A 473 16.30 -5.89 4.62
C LYS A 473 16.54 -6.73 3.36
N THR A 474 16.93 -8.00 3.50
CA THR A 474 17.13 -8.90 2.36
C THR A 474 15.85 -9.63 1.96
N VAL A 475 15.73 -9.93 0.67
CA VAL A 475 14.65 -10.76 0.12
C VAL A 475 15.27 -12.01 -0.51
N GLU A 476 14.69 -13.16 -0.21
CA GLU A 476 15.00 -14.42 -0.87
C GLU A 476 13.80 -14.94 -1.66
N ASP A 477 14.11 -15.61 -2.77
CA ASP A 477 13.16 -16.27 -3.64
C ASP A 477 13.21 -17.77 -3.37
N ARG A 478 12.06 -18.40 -3.16
CA ARG A 478 11.96 -19.82 -2.78
C ARG A 478 10.89 -20.54 -3.59
#